data_AF-R7KY43-F1
#
_entry.id   AF-R7KY43-F1
#
_cell.length_a   1.000
_cell.length_b   1.000
_cell.length_c   1.000
_cell.angle_alpha   90.00
_cell.angle_beta   90.00
_cell.angle_gamma   90.00
#
_symmetry.space_group_name_H-M   'P 1'
#
loop_
_entity.id
_entity.type
_entity.pdbx_description
1 polymer ?
#
loop_
_entity_poly.entity_id
_entity_poly.type
_entity_poly.pdbx_seq_one_letter_code
_entity_poly.pdbx_strand_id
1 'polypeptide(L)'
;MVDAGNETGSIESSEREMINNVFEFHELSVSDVMTHRTDIVAVDIDAEISEAVYTAINSGFSRIPVYRDNIDHIEGVIYVKDLLCLIGTHSSESMTLKSFLRDAAFVPESCMCGELFKRFTAKKLQMAVAVDEYGGTAGLVTMEDLVESIVGNIQDEYDNEAEEITKISDNTYTISGTADAADVMETLGAPLPEDSEYDTMSGFITDLLGRIPEDGETPSVIYKNITFTVLLAEDMRIVRIKAVINKEEKEIEKNDEISKEQKD
;
A
#
# COMPACT_ATOMS: atom_id res chain seq x y z
N MET A 1 23.23 -1.21 6.79
CA MET A 1 24.38 -1.56 5.92
C MET A 1 24.76 -3.02 6.16
N VAL A 2 24.14 -3.92 5.39
CA VAL A 2 24.39 -5.38 5.45
C VAL A 2 25.49 -5.70 4.44
N ASP A 3 26.74 -5.52 4.85
CA ASP A 3 27.93 -5.83 4.05
C ASP A 3 28.79 -6.86 4.81
N ALA A 4 28.35 -8.12 4.80
CA ALA A 4 29.20 -9.29 5.07
C ALA A 4 28.40 -10.58 4.88
N GLY A 5 28.34 -11.08 3.65
CA GLY A 5 27.69 -12.37 3.37
C GLY A 5 27.74 -12.82 1.91
N ASN A 6 28.79 -12.48 1.18
CA ASN A 6 29.04 -13.05 -0.14
C ASN A 6 29.68 -14.43 0.02
N GLU A 7 28.87 -15.46 0.24
CA GLU A 7 29.22 -16.85 -0.11
C GLU A 7 27.94 -17.72 -0.15
N THR A 8 27.53 -18.05 -1.37
CA THR A 8 26.52 -19.06 -1.75
C THR A 8 25.05 -18.82 -1.34
N GLY A 9 24.32 -18.13 -2.24
CA GLY A 9 22.86 -18.05 -2.23
C GLY A 9 22.45 -16.70 -2.79
N SER A 10 21.97 -16.66 -4.03
CA SER A 10 21.48 -15.43 -4.65
C SER A 10 20.23 -14.98 -3.89
N ILE A 11 20.38 -14.14 -2.87
CA ILE A 11 19.25 -13.53 -2.20
C ILE A 11 18.50 -12.71 -3.24
N GLU A 12 17.26 -13.08 -3.51
CA GLU A 12 16.36 -12.37 -4.44
C GLU A 12 16.15 -10.93 -3.89
N SER A 13 15.89 -9.95 -4.76
CA SER A 13 15.80 -8.53 -4.34
C SER A 13 14.77 -8.31 -3.22
N SER A 14 13.64 -9.02 -3.28
CA SER A 14 12.59 -9.03 -2.25
C SER A 14 13.05 -9.59 -0.91
N GLU A 15 13.91 -10.61 -0.91
CA GLU A 15 14.47 -11.16 0.33
C GLU A 15 15.46 -10.18 0.98
N ARG A 16 16.23 -9.42 0.18
CA ARG A 16 17.11 -8.36 0.71
C ARG A 16 16.30 -7.22 1.33
N GLU A 17 15.21 -6.83 0.68
CA GLU A 17 14.29 -5.79 1.16
C GLU A 17 13.67 -6.19 2.49
N MET A 18 13.10 -7.40 2.58
CA MET A 18 12.56 -7.92 3.84
C MET A 18 13.62 -7.93 4.96
N ILE A 19 14.87 -8.31 4.66
CA ILE A 19 15.96 -8.27 5.64
C ILE A 19 16.20 -6.83 6.14
N ASN A 20 16.19 -5.83 5.26
CA ASN A 20 16.34 -4.43 5.65
C ASN A 20 15.14 -3.97 6.50
N ASN A 21 13.92 -4.30 6.09
CA ASN A 21 12.69 -3.97 6.82
C ASN A 21 12.68 -4.58 8.22
N VAL A 22 13.25 -5.78 8.43
CA VAL A 22 13.40 -6.36 9.79
C VAL A 22 14.27 -5.48 10.70
N PHE A 23 15.32 -4.85 10.17
CA PHE A 23 16.17 -3.94 10.95
C PHE A 23 15.41 -2.65 11.26
N GLU A 24 14.73 -2.06 10.28
CA GLU A 24 13.94 -0.83 10.46
C GLU A 24 12.75 -1.05 11.40
N PHE A 25 12.09 -2.20 11.32
CA PHE A 25 10.99 -2.61 12.19
C PHE A 25 11.33 -2.57 13.69
N HIS A 26 12.60 -2.78 14.05
CA HIS A 26 13.04 -2.67 15.44
C HIS A 26 13.14 -1.21 15.93
N GLU A 27 13.22 -0.26 15.02
CA GLU A 27 13.29 1.19 15.29
C GLU A 27 11.92 1.87 15.18
N LEU A 28 10.97 1.24 14.49
CA LEU A 28 9.58 1.73 14.38
C LEU A 28 8.84 1.65 15.71
N SER A 29 8.03 2.67 15.94
CA SER A 29 7.06 2.77 17.02
C SER A 29 5.64 2.47 16.53
N VAL A 30 4.72 2.20 17.46
CA VAL A 30 3.31 1.95 17.15
C VAL A 30 2.69 3.12 16.39
N SER A 31 3.06 4.37 16.71
CA SER A 31 2.58 5.55 15.99
C SER A 31 2.93 5.57 14.50
N ASP A 32 4.01 4.87 14.09
CA ASP A 32 4.45 4.84 12.69
C ASP A 32 3.62 3.87 11.83
N VAL A 33 2.95 2.89 12.46
CA VAL A 33 2.27 1.78 11.77
C VAL A 33 0.78 1.66 12.10
N MET A 34 0.30 2.39 13.11
CA MET A 34 -1.10 2.30 13.55
C MET A 34 -2.07 2.94 12.55
N THR A 35 -3.28 2.39 12.48
CA THR A 35 -4.42 3.12 11.94
C THR A 35 -4.76 4.28 12.87
N HIS A 36 -4.65 5.51 12.38
CA HIS A 36 -4.90 6.71 13.18
C HIS A 36 -6.37 6.80 13.63
N ARG A 37 -6.63 7.42 14.79
CA ARG A 37 -7.98 7.54 15.40
C ARG A 37 -9.07 8.07 14.47
N THR A 38 -8.72 8.86 13.47
CA THR A 38 -9.65 9.44 12.49
C THR A 38 -10.21 8.41 11.52
N ASP A 39 -9.47 7.33 11.31
CA ASP A 39 -9.75 6.30 10.30
C ASP A 39 -10.23 4.99 10.95
N ILE A 40 -10.35 4.97 12.29
CA ILE A 40 -10.90 3.82 13.01
C ILE A 40 -12.39 3.69 12.71
N VAL A 41 -12.76 2.52 12.16
CA VAL A 41 -14.14 2.08 12.07
C VAL A 41 -14.52 1.35 13.36
N ALA A 42 -15.41 1.95 14.15
CA ALA A 42 -15.86 1.43 15.44
C ALA A 42 -17.38 1.58 15.60
N VAL A 43 -17.95 0.85 16.56
CA VAL A 43 -19.39 0.89 16.86
C VAL A 43 -19.66 1.30 18.29
N ASP A 44 -20.79 1.97 18.52
CA ASP A 44 -21.24 2.33 19.87
C ASP A 44 -21.68 1.07 20.64
N ILE A 45 -21.37 1.01 21.94
CA ILE A 45 -21.71 -0.12 22.81
C ILE A 45 -23.22 -0.36 22.97
N ASP A 46 -24.03 0.67 22.76
CA ASP A 46 -25.48 0.63 22.83
C ASP A 46 -26.12 0.46 21.43
N ALA A 47 -25.32 0.31 20.37
CA ALA A 47 -25.77 -0.02 19.03
C ALA A 47 -26.41 -1.41 18.95
N GLU A 48 -27.28 -1.59 17.95
CA GLU A 48 -27.83 -2.91 17.65
C GLU A 48 -26.77 -3.83 17.04
N ILE A 49 -26.89 -5.14 17.28
CA ILE A 49 -25.97 -6.12 16.68
C ILE A 49 -26.02 -6.07 15.14
N SER A 50 -27.20 -5.75 14.57
CA SER A 50 -27.40 -5.56 13.13
C SER A 50 -26.46 -4.49 12.55
N GLU A 51 -26.20 -3.41 13.28
CA GLU A 51 -25.31 -2.32 12.89
C GLU A 51 -23.85 -2.76 12.89
N ALA A 52 -23.43 -3.52 13.90
CA ALA A 52 -22.08 -4.09 13.93
C ALA A 52 -21.84 -5.09 12.79
N VAL A 53 -22.84 -5.91 12.46
CA VAL A 53 -22.78 -6.83 11.30
C VAL A 53 -22.72 -6.05 9.99
N TYR A 54 -23.56 -5.02 9.83
CA TYR A 54 -23.54 -4.17 8.65
C TYR A 54 -22.18 -3.48 8.48
N THR A 55 -21.63 -2.93 9.56
CA THR A 55 -20.31 -2.30 9.56
C THR A 55 -19.22 -3.29 9.15
N ALA A 56 -19.23 -4.51 9.72
CA ALA A 56 -18.29 -5.57 9.37
C ALA A 56 -18.33 -5.94 7.89
N ILE A 57 -19.53 -6.09 7.32
CA ILE A 57 -19.70 -6.51 5.93
C ILE A 57 -19.21 -5.42 4.96
N ASN A 58 -19.52 -4.15 5.22
CA ASN A 58 -19.13 -3.07 4.31
C ASN A 58 -17.66 -2.67 4.43
N SER A 59 -17.07 -2.83 5.61
CA SER A 59 -15.65 -2.51 5.83
C SER A 59 -14.72 -3.69 5.54
N GLY A 60 -15.23 -4.92 5.54
CA GLY A 60 -14.41 -6.14 5.39
C GLY A 60 -13.63 -6.53 6.65
N PHE A 61 -13.78 -5.78 7.76
CA PHE A 61 -12.96 -6.04 8.95
C PHE A 61 -13.42 -7.26 9.76
N SER A 62 -12.45 -8.04 10.23
CA SER A 62 -12.69 -9.22 11.08
C SER A 62 -12.94 -8.87 12.56
N ARG A 63 -12.54 -7.66 12.98
CA ARG A 63 -12.57 -7.21 14.37
C ARG A 63 -12.97 -5.74 14.39
N ILE A 64 -13.92 -5.38 15.26
CA ILE A 64 -14.47 -4.02 15.34
C ILE A 64 -14.33 -3.53 16.78
N PRO A 65 -13.62 -2.42 17.03
CA PRO A 65 -13.61 -1.76 18.33
C PRO A 65 -15.02 -1.27 18.72
N VAL A 66 -15.33 -1.37 20.01
CA VAL A 66 -16.58 -0.90 20.58
C VAL A 66 -16.29 0.20 21.57
N TYR A 67 -16.92 1.36 21.38
CA TYR A 67 -16.70 2.52 22.22
C TYR A 67 -17.97 2.91 22.99
N ARG A 68 -17.80 3.74 24.02
CA ARG A 68 -18.90 4.40 24.72
C ARG A 68 -18.70 5.91 24.62
N ASP A 69 -19.75 6.66 24.31
CA ASP A 69 -19.76 8.13 24.20
C ASP A 69 -18.91 8.69 23.04
N ASN A 70 -17.62 8.32 22.96
CA ASN A 70 -16.71 8.67 21.88
C ASN A 70 -15.56 7.66 21.73
N ILE A 71 -14.80 7.80 20.65
CA ILE A 71 -13.71 6.87 20.29
C ILE A 71 -12.57 6.83 21.33
N ASP A 72 -12.44 7.84 22.20
CA ASP A 72 -11.41 7.84 23.24
C ASP A 72 -11.73 6.84 24.37
N HIS A 73 -12.97 6.34 24.45
CA HIS A 73 -13.40 5.38 25.46
C HIS A 73 -13.75 4.03 24.82
N ILE A 74 -12.72 3.28 24.42
CA ILE A 74 -12.88 1.91 23.93
C ILE A 74 -13.17 0.96 25.10
N GLU A 75 -14.29 0.27 25.03
CA GLU A 75 -14.74 -0.72 26.04
C GLU A 75 -14.28 -2.14 25.70
N GLY A 76 -14.05 -2.41 24.41
CA GLY A 76 -13.61 -3.73 23.97
C GLY A 76 -13.58 -3.87 22.46
N VAL A 77 -13.51 -5.12 22.00
CA VAL A 77 -13.50 -5.48 20.58
C VAL A 77 -14.50 -6.61 20.35
N ILE A 78 -15.21 -6.54 19.24
CA ILE A 78 -16.06 -7.63 18.74
C ILE A 78 -15.32 -8.37 17.65
N TYR A 79 -15.36 -9.69 17.72
CA TYR A 79 -14.87 -10.55 16.66
C TYR A 79 -16.07 -10.91 15.80
N VAL A 80 -16.05 -10.53 14.53
CA VAL A 80 -17.21 -10.68 13.62
C VAL A 80 -17.62 -12.15 13.50
N LYS A 81 -16.65 -13.07 13.51
CA LYS A 81 -16.92 -14.51 13.50
C LYS A 81 -17.76 -14.99 14.68
N ASP A 82 -17.72 -14.32 15.83
CA ASP A 82 -18.49 -14.71 17.01
C ASP A 82 -19.98 -14.39 16.82
N LEU A 83 -20.29 -13.40 15.97
CA LEU A 83 -21.68 -13.05 15.61
C LEU A 83 -22.32 -14.11 14.72
N LEU A 84 -21.55 -15.01 14.10
CA LEU A 84 -22.08 -16.08 13.25
C LEU A 84 -22.99 -17.06 14.02
N CYS A 85 -22.87 -17.15 15.34
CA CYS A 85 -23.77 -17.98 16.16
C CYS A 85 -25.23 -17.48 16.17
N LEU A 86 -25.47 -16.23 15.73
CA LEU A 86 -26.80 -15.67 15.59
C LEU A 86 -27.52 -16.21 14.35
N ILE A 87 -26.78 -16.73 13.37
CA ILE A 87 -27.33 -17.33 12.16
C ILE A 87 -28.01 -18.66 12.53
N GLY A 88 -29.32 -18.74 12.33
CA GLY A 88 -30.13 -19.92 12.67
C GLY A 88 -30.68 -19.94 14.10
N THR A 89 -30.50 -18.86 14.87
CA THR A 89 -31.05 -18.74 16.23
C THR A 89 -32.39 -18.01 16.23
N HIS A 90 -33.45 -18.63 16.76
CA HIS A 90 -34.81 -18.06 16.83
C HIS A 90 -35.08 -17.19 18.08
N SER A 91 -34.07 -16.92 18.91
CA SER A 91 -34.19 -16.10 20.13
C SER A 91 -32.98 -15.17 20.31
N SER A 92 -32.75 -14.30 19.32
CA SER A 92 -31.75 -13.23 19.39
C SER A 92 -32.20 -12.02 20.23
N GLU A 93 -33.48 -11.94 20.61
CA GLU A 93 -34.10 -10.76 21.25
C GLU A 93 -33.52 -10.36 22.62
N SER A 94 -32.70 -11.21 23.25
CA SER A 94 -32.05 -10.91 24.54
C SER A 94 -30.54 -10.66 24.44
N MET A 95 -29.93 -10.92 23.28
CA MET A 95 -28.50 -10.74 23.10
C MET A 95 -28.22 -9.28 22.74
N THR A 96 -27.31 -8.68 23.48
CA THR A 96 -26.85 -7.32 23.23
C THR A 96 -25.43 -7.37 22.69
N LEU A 97 -24.97 -6.26 22.13
CA LEU A 97 -23.59 -6.14 21.66
C LEU A 97 -22.57 -6.47 22.77
N LYS A 98 -22.88 -6.08 24.01
CA LYS A 98 -22.12 -6.37 25.24
C LYS A 98 -21.91 -7.87 25.48
N SER A 99 -22.81 -8.74 24.99
CA SER A 99 -22.69 -10.19 25.14
C SER A 99 -21.54 -10.80 24.32
N PHE A 100 -21.06 -10.07 23.31
CA PHE A 100 -19.98 -10.48 22.41
C PHE A 100 -18.69 -9.68 22.63
N LEU A 101 -18.69 -8.77 23.61
CA LEU A 101 -17.55 -7.90 23.89
C LEU A 101 -16.38 -8.72 24.46
N ARG A 102 -15.21 -8.54 23.85
CA ARG A 102 -13.94 -9.08 24.36
C ARG A 102 -13.06 -7.92 24.83
N ASP A 103 -12.20 -8.21 25.81
CA ASP A 103 -11.25 -7.23 26.32
C ASP A 103 -10.33 -6.70 25.21
N ALA A 104 -10.22 -5.38 25.11
CA ALA A 104 -9.22 -4.73 24.27
C ALA A 104 -7.87 -4.72 25.00
N ALA A 105 -6.78 -4.95 24.25
CA ALA A 105 -5.43 -4.70 24.75
C ALA A 105 -5.07 -3.23 24.50
N PHE A 106 -4.41 -2.60 25.47
CA PHE A 106 -3.94 -1.22 25.34
C PHE A 106 -2.41 -1.14 25.39
N VAL A 107 -1.85 -0.25 24.57
CA VAL A 107 -0.41 0.01 24.46
C VAL A 107 -0.17 1.51 24.21
N PRO A 108 0.92 2.10 24.73
CA PRO A 108 1.30 3.46 24.36
C PRO A 108 1.64 3.56 22.86
N GLU A 109 1.31 4.67 22.21
CA GLU A 109 1.70 4.93 20.80
C GLU A 109 3.23 4.93 20.61
N SER A 110 3.99 5.27 21.65
CA SER A 110 5.46 5.26 21.65
C SER A 110 6.07 3.86 21.84
N CYS A 111 5.26 2.80 21.93
CA CYS A 111 5.76 1.44 22.12
C CYS A 111 6.49 0.96 20.87
N MET A 112 7.62 0.27 21.01
CA MET A 112 8.38 -0.24 19.86
C MET A 112 7.68 -1.44 19.22
N CYS A 113 7.60 -1.46 17.88
CA CYS A 113 6.93 -2.51 17.10
C CYS A 113 7.49 -3.91 17.40
N GLY A 114 8.82 -4.04 17.53
CA GLY A 114 9.46 -5.30 17.91
C GLY A 114 9.06 -5.84 19.30
N GLU A 115 8.78 -4.96 20.26
CA GLU A 115 8.27 -5.38 21.58
C GLU A 115 6.79 -5.75 21.51
N LEU A 116 6.00 -4.96 20.75
CA LEU A 116 4.59 -5.23 20.54
C LEU A 116 4.38 -6.57 19.84
N PHE A 117 5.16 -6.88 18.81
CA PHE A 117 5.14 -8.15 18.08
C PHE A 117 5.35 -9.35 19.01
N LYS A 118 6.34 -9.28 19.90
CA LYS A 118 6.59 -10.31 20.92
C LYS A 118 5.41 -10.47 21.87
N ARG A 119 4.80 -9.36 22.29
CA ARG A 119 3.62 -9.37 23.15
C ARG A 119 2.41 -9.97 22.46
N PHE A 120 2.17 -9.63 21.19
CA PHE A 120 1.09 -10.17 20.37
C PHE A 120 1.25 -11.68 20.21
N THR A 121 2.45 -12.14 19.85
CA THR A 121 2.76 -13.57 19.71
C THR A 121 2.56 -14.32 21.04
N ALA A 122 3.14 -13.82 22.14
CA ALA A 122 3.10 -14.50 23.43
C ALA A 122 1.68 -14.61 24.01
N LYS A 123 0.87 -13.54 23.86
CA LYS A 123 -0.49 -13.48 24.38
C LYS A 123 -1.56 -13.88 23.36
N LYS A 124 -1.17 -14.23 22.13
CA LYS A 124 -2.07 -14.49 20.99
C LYS A 124 -3.05 -13.34 20.75
N LEU A 125 -2.57 -12.11 20.92
CA LEU A 125 -3.33 -10.91 20.58
C LEU A 125 -3.24 -10.69 19.08
N GLN A 126 -4.25 -10.03 18.54
CA GLN A 126 -4.35 -9.73 17.11
C GLN A 126 -4.62 -8.25 16.86
N MET A 127 -4.90 -7.50 17.92
CA MET A 127 -5.29 -6.11 17.87
C MET A 127 -5.02 -5.48 19.24
N ALA A 128 -4.57 -4.24 19.24
CA ALA A 128 -4.46 -3.40 20.42
C ALA A 128 -4.83 -1.95 20.06
N VAL A 129 -5.41 -1.26 21.04
CA VAL A 129 -5.68 0.17 20.98
C VAL A 129 -4.41 0.90 21.42
N ALA A 130 -3.93 1.80 20.57
CA ALA A 130 -2.83 2.70 20.88
C ALA A 130 -3.39 3.91 21.66
N VAL A 131 -2.74 4.25 22.78
CA VAL A 131 -3.13 5.38 23.63
C VAL A 131 -2.09 6.48 23.63
N ASP A 132 -2.57 7.72 23.64
CA ASP A 132 -1.72 8.92 23.75
C ASP A 132 -1.32 9.21 25.20
N GLU A 133 -0.52 10.25 25.41
CA GLU A 133 -0.05 10.69 26.73
C GLU A 133 -1.15 11.18 27.68
N TYR A 134 -2.31 11.54 27.12
CA TYR A 134 -3.48 12.03 27.86
C TYR A 134 -4.49 10.91 28.17
N GLY A 135 -4.23 9.69 27.70
CA GLY A 135 -5.10 8.53 27.87
C GLY A 135 -6.23 8.45 26.83
N GLY A 136 -6.19 9.29 25.80
CA GLY A 136 -7.07 9.21 24.63
C GLY A 136 -6.66 8.09 23.69
N THR A 137 -7.56 7.75 22.76
CA THR A 137 -7.23 6.79 21.71
C THR A 137 -6.45 7.50 20.62
N ALA A 138 -5.20 7.09 20.42
CA ALA A 138 -4.34 7.57 19.34
C ALA A 138 -4.59 6.82 18.04
N GLY A 139 -4.84 5.52 18.13
CA GLY A 139 -4.99 4.65 16.98
C GLY A 139 -5.27 3.19 17.33
N LEU A 140 -5.21 2.34 16.30
CA LEU A 140 -5.36 0.90 16.40
C LEU A 140 -4.17 0.23 15.71
N VAL A 141 -3.63 -0.84 16.28
CA VAL A 141 -2.56 -1.62 15.67
C VAL A 141 -2.90 -3.10 15.72
N THR A 142 -2.65 -3.79 14.61
CA THR A 142 -2.98 -5.19 14.41
C THR A 142 -1.73 -6.04 14.24
N MET A 143 -1.89 -7.37 14.24
CA MET A 143 -0.75 -8.26 13.96
C MET A 143 -0.35 -8.14 12.49
N GLU A 144 -1.33 -7.88 11.65
CA GLU A 144 -1.25 -7.71 10.22
C GLU A 144 -0.36 -6.49 9.89
N ASP A 145 -0.63 -5.31 10.47
CA ASP A 145 0.18 -4.09 10.27
C ASP A 145 1.66 -4.29 10.65
N LEU A 146 1.91 -5.02 11.75
CA LEU A 146 3.27 -5.31 12.22
C LEU A 146 4.02 -6.27 11.28
N VAL A 147 3.31 -7.20 10.65
CA VAL A 147 3.92 -8.13 9.68
C VAL A 147 4.13 -7.43 8.34
N GLU A 148 3.19 -6.61 7.90
CA GLU A 148 3.30 -5.78 6.69
C GLU A 148 4.51 -4.84 6.75
N SER A 149 4.79 -4.27 7.93
CA SER A 149 6.00 -3.45 8.15
C SER A 149 7.32 -4.20 7.91
N ILE A 150 7.30 -5.54 7.92
CA ILE A 150 8.47 -6.39 7.65
C ILE A 150 8.44 -6.92 6.21
N VAL A 151 7.29 -7.42 5.79
CA VAL A 151 7.13 -8.14 4.53
C VAL A 151 6.89 -7.19 3.34
N GLY A 152 6.51 -5.94 3.61
CA GLY A 152 5.91 -5.04 2.63
C GLY A 152 4.43 -5.38 2.40
N ASN A 153 3.77 -4.70 1.46
CA ASN A 153 2.39 -4.97 1.09
C ASN A 153 2.23 -6.44 0.69
N ILE A 154 1.68 -7.26 1.58
CA ILE A 154 1.35 -8.66 1.27
C ILE A 154 0.07 -8.62 0.46
N GLN A 155 0.17 -8.94 -0.84
CA GLN A 155 -1.01 -9.07 -1.69
C GLN A 155 -1.95 -10.12 -1.12
N ASP A 156 -3.15 -9.70 -0.68
CA ASP A 156 -4.19 -10.62 -0.23
C ASP A 156 -4.76 -11.39 -1.43
N GLU A 157 -5.37 -12.55 -1.20
CA GLU A 157 -6.01 -13.39 -2.22
C GLU A 157 -7.18 -12.68 -2.94
N TYR A 158 -7.61 -11.54 -2.41
CA TYR A 158 -8.68 -10.67 -2.94
C TYR A 158 -8.18 -9.32 -3.47
N ASP A 159 -6.88 -9.02 -3.36
CA ASP A 159 -6.32 -7.77 -3.87
C ASP A 159 -6.26 -7.81 -5.40
N ASN A 160 -7.22 -7.12 -6.03
CA ASN A 160 -7.13 -6.69 -7.41
C ASN A 160 -6.53 -5.27 -7.48
N GLU A 161 -5.49 -4.97 -6.71
CA GLU A 161 -4.62 -3.86 -7.08
C GLU A 161 -3.80 -4.33 -8.28
N ALA A 162 -4.15 -3.80 -9.46
CA ALA A 162 -3.38 -4.03 -10.67
C ALA A 162 -1.93 -3.62 -10.38
N GLU A 163 -0.97 -4.52 -10.63
CA GLU A 163 0.46 -4.28 -10.44
C GLU A 163 0.82 -2.84 -10.83
N GLU A 164 1.61 -2.16 -9.99
CA GLU A 164 2.04 -0.78 -10.22
C GLU A 164 2.65 -0.58 -11.62
N ILE A 165 3.27 -1.63 -12.15
CA ILE A 165 3.67 -1.76 -13.55
C ILE A 165 3.38 -3.18 -14.07
N THR A 166 2.45 -3.31 -15.02
CA THR A 166 2.18 -4.57 -15.73
C THR A 166 2.77 -4.53 -17.14
N LYS A 167 3.57 -5.54 -17.49
CA LYS A 167 4.07 -5.71 -18.86
C LYS A 167 2.98 -6.30 -19.76
N ILE A 168 2.53 -5.53 -20.76
CA ILE A 168 1.54 -5.98 -21.76
C ILE A 168 2.22 -6.75 -22.91
N SER A 169 3.40 -6.29 -23.32
CA SER A 169 4.22 -6.92 -24.37
C SER A 169 5.69 -6.53 -24.22
N ASP A 170 6.57 -7.05 -25.08
CA ASP A 170 8.02 -6.83 -25.01
C ASP A 170 8.44 -5.38 -24.79
N ASN A 171 7.70 -4.42 -25.36
CA ASN A 171 8.01 -2.99 -25.31
C ASN A 171 6.87 -2.14 -24.73
N THR A 172 5.81 -2.74 -24.20
CA THR A 172 4.62 -1.98 -23.74
C THR A 172 4.23 -2.37 -22.32
N TYR A 173 3.99 -1.36 -21.50
CA TYR A 173 3.64 -1.49 -20.09
C TYR A 173 2.39 -0.66 -19.78
N THR A 174 1.58 -1.12 -18.83
CA THR A 174 0.57 -0.33 -18.13
C THR A 174 1.10 0.00 -16.76
N ILE A 175 0.95 1.24 -16.32
CA ILE A 175 1.53 1.75 -15.07
C ILE A 175 0.42 2.45 -14.28
N SER A 176 0.39 2.24 -12.96
CA SER A 176 -0.46 2.99 -12.03
C SER A 176 0.06 4.42 -11.89
N GLY A 177 -0.83 5.40 -11.85
CA GLY A 177 -0.44 6.78 -11.59
C GLY A 177 0.13 7.01 -10.20
N THR A 178 -0.18 6.14 -9.23
CA THR A 178 0.36 6.18 -7.86
C THR A 178 1.71 5.50 -7.72
N ALA A 179 2.17 4.77 -8.74
CA ALA A 179 3.44 4.05 -8.70
C ALA A 179 4.61 5.01 -8.49
N ASP A 180 5.62 4.56 -7.74
CA ASP A 180 6.85 5.31 -7.51
C ASP A 180 7.56 5.63 -8.85
N ALA A 181 7.90 6.91 -9.03
CA ALA A 181 8.46 7.36 -10.30
C ALA A 181 9.89 6.83 -10.53
N ALA A 182 10.70 6.70 -9.48
CA ALA A 182 12.07 6.23 -9.59
C ALA A 182 12.10 4.74 -9.94
N ASP A 183 11.31 3.92 -9.23
CA ASP A 183 11.26 2.46 -9.41
C ASP A 183 10.73 2.08 -10.79
N VAL A 184 9.67 2.74 -11.23
CA VAL A 184 9.11 2.53 -12.58
C VAL A 184 10.13 2.91 -13.66
N MET A 185 10.81 4.04 -13.51
CA MET A 185 11.76 4.52 -14.51
C MET A 185 13.05 3.69 -14.54
N GLU A 186 13.49 3.15 -13.41
CA GLU A 186 14.56 2.16 -13.34
C GLU A 186 14.15 0.87 -14.08
N THR A 187 12.94 0.37 -13.83
CA THR A 187 12.39 -0.83 -14.50
C THR A 187 12.29 -0.66 -16.02
N LEU A 188 11.97 0.54 -16.49
CA LEU A 188 11.92 0.87 -17.92
C LEU A 188 13.31 1.12 -18.54
N GLY A 189 14.38 1.01 -17.76
CA GLY A 189 15.77 1.19 -18.22
C GLY A 189 16.15 2.64 -18.47
N ALA A 190 15.47 3.58 -17.83
CA ALA A 190 15.60 5.02 -18.09
C ALA A 190 15.61 5.85 -16.79
N PRO A 191 16.46 5.53 -15.80
CA PRO A 191 16.40 6.11 -14.45
C PRO A 191 16.39 7.65 -14.46
N LEU A 192 15.66 8.21 -13.49
CA LEU A 192 15.54 9.65 -13.30
C LEU A 192 16.87 10.24 -12.79
N PRO A 193 17.15 11.54 -13.03
CA PRO A 193 18.26 12.24 -12.40
C PRO A 193 18.18 12.21 -10.87
N GLU A 194 19.32 12.18 -10.18
CA GLU A 194 19.38 12.13 -8.70
C GLU A 194 18.65 13.31 -8.01
N ASP A 195 18.56 14.46 -8.67
CA ASP A 195 17.90 15.67 -8.14
C ASP A 195 16.40 15.76 -8.53
N SER A 196 15.75 14.64 -8.87
CA SER A 196 14.33 14.64 -9.25
C SER A 196 13.42 14.72 -8.02
N GLU A 197 12.44 15.61 -8.04
CA GLU A 197 11.52 15.87 -6.92
C GLU A 197 10.14 15.18 -7.08
N TYR A 198 10.05 14.12 -7.89
CA TYR A 198 8.77 13.46 -8.18
C TYR A 198 8.63 12.15 -7.42
N ASP A 199 7.63 12.07 -6.54
CA ASP A 199 7.34 10.84 -5.79
C ASP A 199 6.55 9.82 -6.65
N THR A 200 5.67 10.28 -7.56
CA THR A 200 4.76 9.39 -8.30
C THR A 200 4.81 9.59 -9.81
N MET A 201 4.46 8.55 -10.56
CA MET A 201 4.32 8.61 -12.02
C MET A 201 3.27 9.63 -12.48
N SER A 202 2.18 9.84 -11.72
CA SER A 202 1.22 10.91 -11.99
C SER A 202 1.89 12.29 -11.89
N GLY A 203 2.69 12.53 -10.86
CA GLY A 203 3.43 13.78 -10.67
C GLY A 203 4.43 14.02 -11.81
N PHE A 204 5.25 13.01 -12.12
CA PHE A 204 6.23 13.07 -13.20
C PHE A 204 5.60 13.38 -14.57
N ILE A 205 4.52 12.68 -14.94
CA ILE A 205 3.86 12.91 -16.24
C ILE A 205 3.15 14.27 -16.29
N THR A 206 2.56 14.70 -15.17
CA THR A 206 1.93 16.03 -15.06
C THR A 206 2.94 17.15 -15.27
N ASP A 207 4.15 17.01 -14.72
CA ASP A 207 5.22 17.98 -14.91
C ASP A 207 5.69 18.05 -16.37
N LEU A 208 5.89 16.89 -17.01
CA LEU A 208 6.21 16.83 -18.45
C LEU A 208 5.11 17.45 -19.33
N LEU A 209 3.84 17.32 -18.93
CA LEU A 209 2.71 17.93 -19.62
C LEU A 209 2.57 19.43 -19.33
N GLY A 210 3.14 19.91 -18.23
CA GLY A 210 2.96 21.28 -17.72
C GLY A 210 1.54 21.58 -17.21
N ARG A 211 0.68 20.56 -17.11
CA ARG A 211 -0.71 20.65 -16.63
C ARG A 211 -1.25 19.28 -16.24
N ILE A 212 -2.26 19.27 -15.39
CA ILE A 212 -3.06 18.07 -15.10
C ILE A 212 -4.05 17.85 -16.26
N PRO A 213 -4.14 16.63 -16.84
CA PRO A 213 -5.16 16.29 -17.83
C PRO A 213 -6.58 16.37 -17.24
N GLU A 214 -7.56 16.79 -18.04
CA GLU A 214 -8.97 16.71 -17.66
C GLU A 214 -9.50 15.27 -17.82
N ASP A 215 -10.59 14.95 -17.13
CA ASP A 215 -11.24 13.63 -17.21
C ASP A 215 -11.54 13.24 -18.66
N GLY A 216 -11.04 12.07 -19.07
CA GLY A 216 -11.19 11.55 -20.44
C GLY A 216 -10.18 12.07 -21.46
N GLU A 217 -9.28 12.99 -21.11
CA GLU A 217 -8.14 13.33 -21.94
C GLU A 217 -7.09 12.20 -21.92
N THR A 218 -6.47 11.96 -23.08
CA THR A 218 -5.43 10.92 -23.24
C THR A 218 -4.14 11.47 -23.88
N PRO A 219 -3.54 12.54 -23.30
CA PRO A 219 -2.33 13.12 -23.87
C PRO A 219 -1.13 12.18 -23.77
N SER A 220 -0.14 12.41 -24.63
CA SER A 220 1.12 11.68 -24.65
C SER A 220 2.32 12.60 -24.50
N VAL A 221 3.33 12.15 -23.76
CA VAL A 221 4.64 12.79 -23.62
C VAL A 221 5.75 11.80 -23.92
N ILE A 222 6.89 12.32 -24.35
CA ILE A 222 8.08 11.51 -24.62
C ILE A 222 9.17 11.94 -23.65
N TYR A 223 9.75 10.96 -22.96
CA TYR A 223 10.94 11.16 -22.14
C TYR A 223 11.98 10.12 -22.53
N LYS A 224 13.17 10.59 -22.94
CA LYS A 224 14.22 9.76 -23.56
C LYS A 224 13.63 8.94 -24.73
N ASN A 225 13.75 7.61 -24.69
CA ASN A 225 13.24 6.69 -25.70
C ASN A 225 11.85 6.11 -25.36
N ILE A 226 11.14 6.66 -24.38
CA ILE A 226 9.86 6.10 -23.91
C ILE A 226 8.73 7.09 -24.19
N THR A 227 7.67 6.60 -24.82
CA THR A 227 6.41 7.34 -24.99
C THR A 227 5.45 6.95 -23.87
N PHE A 228 5.03 7.92 -23.07
CA PHE A 228 3.99 7.76 -22.06
C PHE A 228 2.67 8.32 -22.58
N THR A 229 1.59 7.57 -22.46
CA THR A 229 0.22 7.98 -22.82
C THR A 229 -0.67 7.85 -21.61
N VAL A 230 -1.36 8.92 -21.23
CA VAL A 230 -2.41 8.86 -20.21
C VAL A 230 -3.57 8.03 -20.76
N LEU A 231 -3.94 6.97 -20.05
CA LEU A 231 -5.08 6.12 -20.41
C LEU A 231 -6.34 6.51 -19.62
N LEU A 232 -6.16 6.96 -18.37
CA LEU A 232 -7.23 7.38 -17.48
C LEU A 232 -6.72 8.50 -16.56
N ALA A 233 -7.48 9.58 -16.50
CA ALA A 233 -7.37 10.64 -15.52
C ALA A 233 -8.75 10.84 -14.87
N GLU A 234 -8.78 10.94 -13.54
CA GLU A 234 -9.97 11.13 -12.72
C GLU A 234 -9.59 12.00 -11.51
N ASP A 235 -10.50 12.82 -11.01
CA ASP A 235 -10.31 13.61 -9.78
C ASP A 235 -9.02 14.45 -9.78
N MET A 236 -8.67 15.05 -10.92
CA MET A 236 -7.44 15.85 -11.12
C MET A 236 -6.13 15.07 -10.88
N ARG A 237 -6.13 13.76 -11.10
CA ARG A 237 -4.92 12.93 -11.08
C ARG A 237 -4.91 11.95 -12.24
N ILE A 238 -3.72 11.56 -12.68
CA ILE A 238 -3.57 10.49 -13.65
C ILE A 238 -3.69 9.17 -12.90
N VAL A 239 -4.62 8.29 -13.31
CA VAL A 239 -4.86 7.00 -12.67
C VAL A 239 -4.09 5.90 -13.37
N ARG A 240 -4.01 5.94 -14.71
CA ARG A 240 -3.37 4.87 -15.48
C ARG A 240 -2.62 5.41 -16.69
N ILE A 241 -1.41 4.90 -16.89
CA ILE A 241 -0.47 5.33 -17.92
C ILE A 241 -0.08 4.11 -18.76
N LYS A 242 0.11 4.33 -20.07
CA LYS A 242 0.74 3.37 -20.96
C LYS A 242 2.15 3.84 -21.28
N ALA A 243 3.16 3.01 -21.06
CA ALA A 243 4.52 3.27 -21.54
C ALA A 243 4.84 2.39 -22.75
N VAL A 244 5.46 2.98 -23.76
CA VAL A 244 5.97 2.28 -24.95
C VAL A 244 7.44 2.61 -25.14
N ILE A 245 8.31 1.60 -25.04
CA ILE A 245 9.74 1.74 -25.31
C ILE A 245 9.95 1.76 -26.84
N ASN A 246 10.35 2.92 -27.35
CA ASN A 246 10.65 3.11 -28.76
C ASN A 246 12.01 2.46 -29.08
N LYS A 247 12.07 1.66 -30.15
CA LYS A 247 13.35 1.13 -30.65
C LYS A 247 14.10 2.27 -31.33
N GLU A 248 15.37 2.46 -30.98
CA GLU A 248 16.25 3.36 -31.74
C GLU A 248 16.31 2.89 -33.20
N GLU A 249 15.90 3.75 -34.13
CA GLU A 249 16.28 3.58 -35.53
C GLU A 249 17.80 3.75 -35.58
N LYS A 250 18.53 2.65 -35.80
CA LYS A 250 19.94 2.73 -36.19
C LYS A 250 20.03 3.66 -37.40
N GLU A 251 20.74 4.78 -37.26
CA GLU A 251 21.18 5.57 -38.40
C GLU A 251 21.88 4.63 -39.39
N ILE A 252 21.24 4.40 -40.54
CA ILE A 252 21.90 3.81 -41.69
C ILE A 252 22.85 4.89 -42.19
N GLU A 253 24.11 4.83 -41.78
CA GLU A 253 25.19 5.55 -42.44
C GLU A 253 25.12 5.23 -43.94
N LYS A 254 24.72 6.23 -44.73
CA LYS A 254 24.82 6.23 -46.19
C LYS A 254 26.30 6.18 -46.56
N ASN A 255 26.83 4.97 -46.73
CA ASN A 255 27.97 4.73 -47.61
C ASN A 255 27.44 4.19 -48.94
N ASP A 256 27.01 5.12 -49.80
CA ASP A 256 26.88 4.92 -51.25
C ASP A 256 26.94 6.29 -51.95
N GLU A 257 28.14 6.87 -52.01
CA GLU A 257 28.55 7.66 -53.18
C GLU A 257 29.64 6.88 -53.92
N ILE A 258 29.21 5.99 -54.80
CA ILE A 258 30.08 5.46 -55.86
C ILE A 258 30.08 6.47 -57.01
N SER A 259 31.29 6.77 -57.48
CA SER A 259 31.68 7.23 -58.81
C SER A 259 31.61 8.73 -59.16
N LYS A 260 32.76 9.41 -59.06
CA LYS A 260 33.44 10.05 -60.20
C LYS A 260 34.81 10.58 -59.78
N GLU A 261 35.84 9.75 -59.90
CA GLU A 261 37.14 10.12 -60.47
C GLU A 261 38.01 8.86 -60.58
N GLN A 262 38.75 8.76 -61.69
CA GLN A 262 39.70 7.71 -62.06
C GLN A 262 39.14 6.49 -62.82
N LYS A 263 38.91 6.68 -64.13
CA LYS A 263 39.74 6.09 -65.19
C LYS A 263 39.27 6.59 -66.55
N ASP A 264 39.92 7.63 -67.06
CA ASP A 264 40.54 7.69 -68.40
C ASP A 264 41.23 9.05 -68.60
#